data_AF-W5YWA9-F1
#
_entry.id   AF-W5YWA9-F1
#
_cell.length_a   1.000
_cell.length_b   1.000
_cell.length_c   1.000
_cell.angle_alpha   90.00
_cell.angle_beta   90.00
_cell.angle_gamma   90.00
#
_symmetry.space_group_name_H-M   'P 1'
#
loop_
_entity.id
_entity.type
_entity.pdbx_description
1 polymer ?
#
loop_
_entity_poly.entity_id
_entity_poly.type
_entity_poly.pdbx_seq_one_letter_code
_entity_poly.pdbx_strand_id
1 'polypeptide(L)'
;MPLKTVANLYYDLGDKLDLNWFANAIAALVPASHWQALARESFREDLDWQQRALTTGVLRLAAKPGDVSGAVDNWMARHSTMISRWKSMLTELKGVREPEYAMFSVALRELLDLAQSTMHEHHDSDLTQTS
;
A
#
# COMPACT_ATOMS: atom_id res chain seq x y z
N MET A 1 -18.57 3.32 9.83
CA MET A 1 -18.21 3.96 8.54
C MET A 1 -19.10 3.42 7.41
N PRO A 2 -19.64 4.26 6.50
CA PRO A 2 -20.40 3.81 5.33
C PRO A 2 -19.53 3.14 4.25
N LEU A 3 -20.08 2.16 3.51
CA LEU A 3 -19.35 1.43 2.46
C LEU A 3 -18.77 2.35 1.38
N LYS A 4 -19.53 3.35 0.93
CA LYS A 4 -19.07 4.34 -0.06
C LYS A 4 -17.81 5.07 0.41
N THR A 5 -17.73 5.42 1.70
CA THR A 5 -16.56 6.10 2.28
C THR A 5 -15.33 5.19 2.28
N VAL A 6 -15.50 3.91 2.63
CA VAL A 6 -14.42 2.92 2.61
C VAL A 6 -13.92 2.67 1.19
N ALA A 7 -14.84 2.50 0.23
CA ALA A 7 -14.49 2.32 -1.18
C ALA A 7 -13.75 3.53 -1.74
N ASN A 8 -14.23 4.75 -1.48
CA ASN A 8 -13.55 5.97 -1.90
C ASN A 8 -12.12 6.06 -1.33
N LEU A 9 -11.94 5.72 -0.05
CA LEU A 9 -10.61 5.70 0.57
C LEU A 9 -9.70 4.65 -0.08
N TYR A 10 -10.21 3.44 -0.32
CA TYR A 10 -9.46 2.36 -0.95
C TYR A 10 -8.93 2.77 -2.33
N TYR A 11 -9.78 3.40 -3.16
CA TYR A 11 -9.39 3.89 -4.48
C TYR A 11 -8.46 5.11 -4.40
N ASP A 12 -8.73 6.07 -3.50
CA ASP A 12 -7.89 7.25 -3.34
C ASP A 12 -6.45 6.90 -2.89
N LEU A 13 -6.31 5.95 -1.97
CA LEU A 13 -4.98 5.41 -1.60
C LEU A 13 -4.33 4.66 -2.76
N GLY A 14 -5.11 3.87 -3.51
CA GLY A 14 -4.65 3.18 -4.71
C GLY A 14 -4.07 4.14 -5.75
N ASP A 15 -4.72 5.28 -5.97
CA ASP A 15 -4.27 6.31 -6.90
C ASP A 15 -3.08 7.11 -6.35
N LYS A 16 -3.13 7.56 -5.09
CA LYS A 16 -2.04 8.34 -4.46
C LYS A 16 -0.71 7.59 -4.38
N LEU A 17 -0.77 6.27 -4.32
CA LEU A 17 0.37 5.36 -4.23
C LEU A 17 0.68 4.64 -5.54
N ASP A 18 -0.01 4.94 -6.65
CA ASP A 18 0.17 4.27 -7.95
C ASP A 18 0.01 2.72 -7.89
N LEU A 19 -0.82 2.21 -6.97
CA LEU A 19 -1.03 0.76 -6.80
C LEU A 19 -1.70 0.13 -8.03
N ASN A 20 -2.58 0.88 -8.69
CA ASN A 20 -3.23 0.45 -9.93
C ASN A 20 -2.20 0.23 -11.04
N TRP A 21 -1.18 1.10 -11.13
CA TRP A 21 -0.09 0.91 -12.08
C TRP A 21 0.75 -0.32 -11.73
N PHE A 22 1.09 -0.48 -10.45
CA PHE A 22 1.91 -1.61 -9.99
C PHE A 22 1.21 -2.96 -10.17
N ALA A 23 -0.10 -3.03 -9.91
CA ALA A 23 -0.95 -4.18 -10.19
C ALA A 23 -0.90 -4.57 -11.68
N ASN A 24 -1.00 -3.57 -12.57
CA ASN A 24 -0.89 -3.80 -14.02
C ASN A 24 0.51 -4.29 -14.42
N ALA A 25 1.56 -3.77 -13.79
CA ALA A 25 2.94 -4.24 -14.02
C ALA A 25 3.11 -5.71 -13.60
N ILE A 26 2.58 -6.12 -12.43
CA ILE A 26 2.54 -7.53 -11.99
C ILE A 26 1.71 -8.37 -12.97
N ALA A 27 0.58 -7.85 -13.45
CA ALA A 27 -0.26 -8.56 -14.41
C ALA A 27 0.44 -8.74 -15.76
N ALA A 28 1.34 -7.84 -16.16
CA ALA A 28 2.09 -7.89 -17.40
C ALA A 28 3.30 -8.85 -17.36
N LEU A 29 3.73 -9.30 -16.17
CA LEU A 29 4.79 -10.30 -16.06
C LEU A 29 4.41 -11.60 -16.79
N VAL A 30 5.25 -12.02 -17.73
CA VAL A 30 5.10 -13.29 -18.45
C VAL A 30 5.98 -14.33 -17.77
N PRO A 31 5.40 -15.33 -17.07
CA PRO A 31 6.20 -16.35 -16.40
C PRO A 31 6.91 -17.26 -17.41
N ALA A 32 8.21 -17.47 -17.23
CA ALA A 32 9.01 -18.43 -17.97
C ALA A 32 9.07 -19.82 -17.29
N SER A 33 8.53 -19.94 -16.06
CA SER A 33 8.53 -21.19 -15.30
C SER A 33 7.30 -21.31 -14.39
N HIS A 34 7.05 -22.53 -13.88
CA HIS A 34 5.99 -22.79 -12.91
C HIS A 34 6.14 -21.92 -11.64
N TRP A 35 7.37 -21.79 -11.12
CA TRP A 35 7.66 -20.98 -9.94
C TRP A 35 7.44 -19.49 -10.16
N GLN A 36 7.73 -18.98 -11.36
CA GLN A 36 7.43 -17.60 -11.70
C GLN A 36 5.92 -17.35 -11.84
N ALA A 37 5.14 -18.36 -12.24
CA ALA A 37 3.69 -18.25 -12.26
C ALA A 37 3.13 -18.16 -10.83
N LEU A 38 3.64 -18.99 -9.91
CA LEU A 38 3.30 -18.92 -8.49
C LEU A 38 3.71 -17.59 -7.86
N ALA A 39 4.93 -17.12 -8.11
CA ALA A 39 5.40 -15.83 -7.58
C ALA A 39 4.52 -14.67 -8.04
N ARG A 40 4.11 -14.65 -9.32
CA ARG A 40 3.22 -13.62 -9.85
C ARG A 40 1.85 -13.65 -9.18
N GLU A 41 1.33 -14.82 -8.82
CA GLU A 41 0.08 -14.93 -8.07
C GLU A 41 0.24 -14.39 -6.66
N SER A 42 1.27 -14.84 -5.94
CA SER A 42 1.59 -14.34 -4.60
C SER A 42 1.77 -12.82 -4.57
N PHE A 43 2.39 -12.23 -5.60
CA PHE A 43 2.52 -10.77 -5.69
C PHE A 43 1.18 -10.04 -5.79
N ARG A 44 0.17 -10.62 -6.46
CA ARG A 44 -1.17 -10.01 -6.54
C ARG A 44 -1.89 -10.12 -5.21
N GLU A 45 -1.79 -11.27 -4.55
CA GLU A 45 -2.36 -11.51 -3.23
C GLU A 45 -1.76 -10.57 -2.18
N ASP A 46 -0.43 -10.44 -2.18
CA ASP A 46 0.29 -9.52 -1.30
C ASP A 46 -0.13 -8.07 -1.54
N LEU A 47 -0.20 -7.63 -2.80
CA LEU A 47 -0.63 -6.26 -3.12
C LEU A 47 -2.06 -5.97 -2.65
N ASP A 48 -3.00 -6.89 -2.91
CA ASP A 48 -4.40 -6.73 -2.46
C ASP A 48 -4.48 -6.67 -0.93
N TRP A 49 -3.75 -7.55 -0.23
CA TRP A 49 -3.69 -7.51 1.23
C TRP A 49 -3.10 -6.20 1.74
N GLN A 50 -1.99 -5.72 1.16
CA GLN A 50 -1.33 -4.48 1.57
C GLN A 50 -2.23 -3.26 1.37
N GLN A 51 -2.95 -3.15 0.24
CA GLN A 51 -3.89 -2.05 0.02
C GLN A 51 -5.05 -2.07 1.03
N ARG A 52 -5.56 -3.26 1.38
CA ARG A 52 -6.60 -3.41 2.42
C ARG A 52 -6.08 -3.04 3.80
N ALA A 53 -4.84 -3.43 4.13
CA ALA A 53 -4.19 -3.08 5.39
C ALA A 53 -4.02 -1.56 5.52
N LEU A 54 -3.53 -0.90 4.47
CA LEU A 54 -3.42 0.56 4.41
C LEU A 54 -4.78 1.24 4.57
N THR A 55 -5.78 0.81 3.79
CA THR A 55 -7.14 1.35 3.86
C THR A 55 -7.71 1.23 5.26
N THR A 56 -7.55 0.07 5.88
CA THR A 56 -8.06 -0.20 7.23
C THR A 56 -7.33 0.63 8.28
N GLY A 57 -6.00 0.74 8.21
CA GLY A 57 -5.21 1.51 9.16
C GLY A 57 -5.48 3.02 9.05
N VAL A 58 -5.58 3.57 7.84
CA VAL A 58 -5.95 4.99 7.64
C VAL A 58 -7.39 5.25 8.11
N LEU A 59 -8.32 4.35 7.82
CA LEU A 59 -9.72 4.50 8.23
C LEU A 59 -9.85 4.59 9.77
N ARG A 60 -8.98 3.91 10.52
CA ARG A 60 -8.96 3.94 11.99
C ARG A 60 -8.50 5.28 12.57
N LEU A 61 -7.86 6.14 11.77
CA LEU A 61 -7.48 7.50 12.17
C LEU A 61 -8.67 8.49 12.05
N ALA A 62 -9.73 8.10 11.35
CA ALA A 62 -10.93 8.93 11.17
C ALA A 62 -12.03 8.58 12.18
N ALA A 63 -12.47 9.55 12.98
CA ALA A 63 -13.55 9.33 13.97
C ALA A 63 -14.94 9.23 13.31
N LYS A 64 -15.16 9.96 12.22
CA LYS A 64 -16.41 9.95 11.43
C LYS A 64 -16.11 10.08 9.93
N PRO A 65 -17.08 9.81 9.04
CA PRO A 65 -16.85 9.78 7.60
C PRO A 65 -16.29 11.08 7.00
N GLY A 66 -16.65 12.24 7.56
CA GLY A 66 -16.15 13.54 7.10
C GLY A 66 -14.67 13.79 7.38
N ASP A 67 -14.06 13.02 8.30
CA ASP A 67 -12.69 13.23 8.72
C ASP A 67 -11.68 12.44 7.87
N VAL A 68 -12.16 11.55 7.00
CA VAL A 68 -11.32 10.63 6.22
C VAL A 68 -10.30 11.37 5.35
N SER A 69 -10.68 12.48 4.72
CA SER A 69 -9.73 13.28 3.93
C SER A 69 -8.58 13.81 4.80
N GLY A 70 -8.90 14.39 5.96
CA GLY A 70 -7.87 14.88 6.89
C GLY A 70 -7.03 13.77 7.49
N ALA A 71 -7.62 12.58 7.70
CA ALA A 71 -6.90 11.39 8.14
C ALA A 71 -5.89 10.92 7.10
N VAL A 72 -6.23 10.94 5.80
CA VAL A 72 -5.30 10.64 4.71
C VAL A 72 -4.15 11.63 4.68
N ASP A 73 -4.43 12.93 4.73
CA ASP A 73 -3.39 13.97 4.66
C ASP A 73 -2.41 13.87 5.84
N ASN A 74 -2.93 13.66 7.06
CA ASN A 74 -2.12 13.45 8.26
C ASN A 74 -1.28 12.17 8.14
N TRP A 75 -1.89 11.06 7.73
CA TRP A 75 -1.19 9.79 7.54
C TRP A 75 -0.06 9.90 6.52
N MET A 76 -0.29 10.58 5.39
CA MET A 76 0.71 10.81 4.36
C MET A 76 1.89 11.65 4.87
N ALA A 77 1.62 12.69 5.68
CA ALA A 77 2.66 13.52 6.27
C ALA A 77 3.55 12.70 7.23
N ARG A 78 2.92 11.91 8.12
CA ARG A 78 3.61 11.05 9.10
C ARG A 78 4.48 9.98 8.43
N HIS A 79 3.97 9.35 7.37
CA HIS A 79 4.66 8.27 6.65
C HIS A 79 5.44 8.75 5.42
N SER A 80 5.68 10.06 5.29
CA SER A 80 6.28 10.68 4.10
C SER A 80 7.59 10.02 3.67
N THR A 81 8.47 9.64 4.59
CA THR A 81 9.72 8.93 4.30
C THR A 81 9.50 7.56 3.66
N MET A 82 8.56 6.77 4.19
CA MET A 82 8.26 5.42 3.68
C MET A 82 7.53 5.49 2.35
N ILE A 83 6.60 6.43 2.20
CA ILE A 83 5.91 6.72 0.94
C ILE A 83 6.93 7.17 -0.12
N SER A 84 7.92 7.98 0.25
CA SER A 84 8.99 8.42 -0.65
C SER A 84 9.83 7.24 -1.14
N ARG A 85 10.25 6.33 -0.24
CA ARG A 85 10.97 5.10 -0.62
C ARG A 85 10.16 4.24 -1.60
N TRP A 86 8.88 4.00 -1.29
CA TRP A 86 7.96 3.28 -2.18
C TRP A 86 7.88 3.93 -3.58
N LYS A 87 7.68 5.25 -3.64
CA LYS A 87 7.59 5.99 -4.91
C LYS A 87 8.90 5.98 -5.69
N SER A 88 10.05 6.01 -5.01
CA SER A 88 11.36 5.85 -5.65
C SER A 88 11.48 4.46 -6.29
N MET A 89 11.12 3.39 -5.57
CA MET A 89 11.10 2.04 -6.14
C MET A 89 10.19 1.93 -7.37
N LEU A 90 9.00 2.51 -7.32
CA LEU A 90 8.12 2.54 -8.50
C LEU A 90 8.73 3.31 -9.67
N THR A 91 9.42 4.42 -9.39
CA THR A 91 10.08 5.23 -10.43
C THR A 91 11.19 4.44 -11.12
N GLU A 92 12.00 3.71 -10.34
CA GLU A 92 13.01 2.81 -10.89
C GLU A 92 12.35 1.71 -11.73
N LEU A 93 11.31 1.06 -11.23
CA LEU A 93 10.62 -0.02 -11.94
C LEU A 93 9.97 0.45 -13.25
N LYS A 94 9.40 1.67 -13.28
CA LYS A 94 8.88 2.33 -14.49
C LYS A 94 9.97 2.59 -15.55
N GLY A 95 11.22 2.77 -15.12
CA GLY A 95 12.37 3.03 -16.01
C GLY A 95 12.99 1.77 -16.63
N VAL A 96 12.64 0.58 -16.14
CA VAL A 96 13.21 -0.68 -16.61
C VAL A 96 12.36 -1.26 -17.74
N ARG A 97 13.00 -1.59 -18.86
CA ARG A 97 12.34 -2.18 -20.04
C ARG A 97 11.78 -3.58 -19.77
N GLU A 98 12.56 -4.40 -19.07
CA GLU A 98 12.24 -5.79 -18.73
C GLU A 98 12.50 -6.00 -17.22
N PRO A 99 11.54 -5.62 -16.35
CA PRO A 99 11.73 -5.73 -14.92
C PRO A 99 11.73 -7.19 -14.46
N GLU A 100 12.68 -7.55 -13.62
CA GLU A 100 12.80 -8.90 -13.08
C GLU A 100 11.89 -9.10 -11.86
N TYR A 101 11.49 -10.34 -11.60
CA TYR A 101 10.68 -10.71 -10.43
C TYR A 101 11.26 -10.23 -9.10
N ALA A 102 12.59 -10.19 -8.97
CA ALA A 102 13.26 -9.67 -7.78
C ALA A 102 12.93 -8.19 -7.51
N MET A 103 12.77 -7.37 -8.56
CA MET A 103 12.41 -5.96 -8.41
C MET A 103 11.01 -5.80 -7.82
N PHE A 104 10.06 -6.67 -8.22
CA PHE A 104 8.71 -6.70 -7.66
C PHE A 104 8.72 -7.13 -6.19
N SER A 105 9.53 -8.13 -5.82
CA SER A 105 9.69 -8.53 -4.42
C SER A 105 10.23 -7.40 -3.55
N VAL A 106 11.21 -6.63 -4.04
CA VAL A 106 11.75 -5.47 -3.32
C VAL A 106 10.68 -4.38 -3.17
N ALA A 107 9.97 -4.04 -4.25
CA ALA A 107 8.90 -3.05 -4.20
C ALA A 107 7.78 -3.46 -3.23
N LEU A 108 7.33 -4.72 -3.26
CA LEU A 108 6.34 -5.27 -2.31
C LEU A 108 6.83 -5.22 -0.87
N ARG A 109 8.14 -5.36 -0.62
CA ARG A 109 8.69 -5.24 0.73
C ARG A 109 8.59 -3.81 1.26
N GLU A 110 8.85 -2.82 0.43
CA GLU A 110 8.68 -1.40 0.77
C GLU A 110 7.22 -1.06 1.10
N LEU A 111 6.28 -1.57 0.29
CA LEU A 111 4.86 -1.37 0.53
C LEU A 111 4.37 -2.13 1.77
N LEU A 112 4.91 -3.33 2.03
CA LEU A 112 4.65 -4.10 3.24
C LEU A 112 5.08 -3.33 4.49
N ASP A 113 6.28 -2.76 4.50
CA ASP A 113 6.77 -1.98 5.63
C ASP A 113 5.82 -0.79 5.90
N LEU A 114 5.39 -0.08 4.86
CA LEU A 114 4.41 1.01 4.97
C LEU A 114 3.07 0.52 5.55
N ALA A 115 2.56 -0.60 5.05
CA ALA A 115 1.30 -1.20 5.53
C ALA A 115 1.41 -1.63 7.01
N GLN A 116 2.52 -2.27 7.39
CA GLN A 116 2.77 -2.68 8.78
C GLN A 116 2.89 -1.47 9.72
N SER A 117 3.65 -0.43 9.34
CA SER A 117 3.73 0.81 10.12
C SER A 117 2.35 1.43 10.33
N THR A 118 1.57 1.50 9.26
CA THR A 118 0.20 2.06 9.28
C THR A 118 -0.74 1.30 10.22
N MET A 119 -0.57 -0.02 10.36
CA MET A 119 -1.37 -0.83 11.29
C MET A 119 -0.91 -0.69 12.75
N HIS A 120 0.40 -0.52 13.01
CA HIS A 120 0.94 -0.46 14.37
C HIS A 120 0.75 0.90 15.05
N GLU A 121 0.68 2.02 14.31
CA GLU A 121 0.46 3.35 14.89
C GLU A 121 -0.82 3.45 15.74
N HIS A 122 -1.79 2.58 15.50
CA HIS A 122 -3.02 2.54 16.30
C HIS A 122 -2.79 1.99 17.71
N HIS A 123 -1.79 1.12 17.91
CA HIS A 123 -1.54 0.47 19.21
C HIS A 123 -0.90 1.43 20.24
N ASP A 124 0.00 2.33 19.83
CA ASP A 124 0.65 3.28 20.75
C ASP A 124 -0.27 4.42 21.20
N SER A 125 -1.31 4.73 20.43
CA SER A 125 -2.29 5.78 20.75
C SER A 125 -3.25 5.38 21.88
N ASP A 126 -3.50 4.07 22.06
CA ASP A 126 -4.33 3.55 23.16
C ASP A 126 -3.55 3.48 24.50
N LEU A 127 -2.22 3.32 24.46
CA LEU A 127 -1.38 3.27 25.66
C LEU A 127 -1.15 4.65 26.29
N THR A 128 -1.26 5.73 25.52
CA THR A 128 -1.05 7.11 26.00
C THR A 128 -2.28 7.76 26.63
N GLN A 129 -3.45 7.11 26.61
CA GLN A 129 -4.69 7.60 27.26
C GLN A 129 -4.97 7.00 28.65
N THR A 130 -4.12 6.11 29.17
CA THR A 130 -4.29 5.47 30.48
C THR A 130 -3.28 5.91 31.55
N SER A 131 -2.53 7.00 31.32
CA SER A 131 -1.56 7.57 32.28
C SER A 131 -1.92 8.99 32.72
#